data_AF-A0A4P8XLZ3-F1
#
_entry.id   AF-A0A4P8XLZ3-F1
#
_cell.length_a   1.000
_cell.length_b   1.000
_cell.length_c   1.000
_cell.angle_alpha   90.00
_cell.angle_beta   90.00
_cell.angle_gamma   90.00
#
_symmetry.space_group_name_H-M   'P 1'
#
loop_
_entity.id
_entity.type
_entity.pdbx_description
1 polymer ?
#
loop_
_entity_poly.entity_id
_entity_poly.type
_entity_poly.pdbx_seq_one_letter_code
_entity_poly.pdbx_strand_id
1 'polypeptide(L)' 'MYWLNKRNITQAEFARRTGWSTRMVSYWCKGERLMSVEAMYAAAMILEIHMEDLYQWRLSAD' A
#
# COMPACT_ATOMS: atom_id res chain seq x y z
N MET A 1 2.27 -0.14 6.85
CA MET A 1 1.00 -0.61 6.25
C MET A 1 0.61 -1.93 6.88
N TYR A 2 -0.66 -2.09 7.31
CA TYR A 2 -1.18 -3.31 7.97
C TYR A 2 -0.89 -4.59 7.16
N TRP A 3 -1.14 -4.55 5.85
CA TRP A 3 -0.93 -5.69 4.96
C TRP A 3 0.53 -6.10 4.77
N LEU A 4 1.47 -5.15 4.85
CA LEU A 4 2.90 -5.47 4.84
C LEU A 4 3.28 -6.31 6.06
N ASN A 5 2.82 -5.90 7.25
CA ASN A 5 3.08 -6.64 8.49
C ASN A 5 2.39 -8.02 8.45
N LYS A 6 1.14 -8.09 7.97
CA LYS A 6 0.38 -9.34 7.85
C LYS A 6 1.02 -10.34 6.89
N ARG A 7 1.73 -9.87 5.86
CA ARG A 7 2.49 -10.70 4.92
C ARG A 7 3.96 -10.88 5.30
N ASN A 8 4.40 -10.35 6.44
CA ASN A 8 5.81 -10.34 6.87
C ASN A 8 6.77 -9.74 5.81
N ILE A 9 6.35 -8.67 5.14
CA ILE A 9 7.12 -7.96 4.12
C ILE A 9 7.58 -6.63 4.69
N THR A 10 8.88 -6.34 4.59
CA THR A 10 9.42 -5.04 4.99
C THR A 10 9.13 -3.97 3.93
N GLN A 11 9.15 -2.68 4.30
CA GLN A 11 9.00 -1.60 3.33
C GLN A 11 10.09 -1.61 2.24
N ALA A 12 11.31 -2.00 2.61
CA ALA A 12 12.43 -2.14 1.67
C ALA A 12 12.24 -3.31 0.70
N GLU A 13 11.72 -4.46 1.18
CA GLU A 13 11.37 -5.59 0.32
C GLU A 13 10.26 -5.22 -0.66
N PHE A 14 9.21 -4.56 -0.16
CA PHE A 14 8.11 -4.10 -0.99
C PHE A 14 8.57 -3.10 -2.06
N ALA A 15 9.43 -2.16 -1.69
CA ALA A 15 10.08 -1.23 -2.63
C ALA A 15 10.85 -1.96 -3.73
N ARG A 16 11.67 -2.97 -3.38
CA ARG A 16 12.38 -3.78 -4.39
C ARG A 16 11.43 -4.54 -5.32
N ARG A 17 10.36 -5.14 -4.81
CA ARG A 17 9.41 -5.92 -5.61
C ARG A 17 8.57 -5.06 -6.56
N THR A 18 8.23 -3.85 -6.13
CA THR A 18 7.39 -2.93 -6.90
C THR A 18 8.16 -1.98 -7.81
N GLY A 19 9.45 -1.78 -7.56
CA GLY A 19 10.25 -0.74 -8.21
C GLY A 19 10.00 0.68 -7.66
N TRP A 20 9.12 0.84 -6.67
CA TRP A 20 8.90 2.13 -6.03
C TRP A 20 10.02 2.46 -5.05
N SER A 21 10.33 3.75 -4.90
CA SER A 21 11.30 4.16 -3.90
C SER A 21 10.80 3.84 -2.48
N THR A 22 11.70 3.45 -1.59
CA THR A 22 11.39 3.23 -0.16
C THR A 22 10.73 4.46 0.48
N ARG A 23 11.09 5.67 0.01
CA ARG A 23 10.45 6.92 0.45
C ARG A 23 8.95 6.96 0.10
N MET A 24 8.60 6.63 -1.14
CA MET A 24 7.19 6.56 -1.56
C MET A 24 6.42 5.50 -0.76
N VAL A 25 7.03 4.32 -0.56
CA VAL A 25 6.44 3.26 0.27
C VAL A 25 6.19 3.74 1.70
N SER A 26 7.14 4.49 2.28
CA SER A 26 6.97 5.10 3.61
C SER A 26 5.83 6.09 3.64
N TYR A 27 5.67 6.94 2.62
CA TYR A 27 4.54 7.89 2.56
C TYR A 27 3.19 7.17 2.54
N TRP A 28 3.06 6.09 1.76
CA TRP A 28 1.85 5.26 1.76
C TRP A 28 1.62 4.58 3.10
N CYS A 29 2.68 4.04 3.72
CA CYS A 29 2.58 3.37 5.02
C CYS A 29 2.14 4.29 6.15
N LYS A 30 2.42 5.59 6.04
CA LYS A 30 2.02 6.62 7.01
C LYS A 30 0.68 7.30 6.66
N GLY A 31 0.10 6.97 5.50
CA GLY A 31 -1.10 7.65 5.01
C GLY A 31 -0.88 9.11 4.59
N GLU A 32 0.37 9.54 4.40
CA GLU A 32 0.73 10.91 4.02
C GLU A 32 0.45 11.18 2.53
N ARG A 33 0.38 10.12 1.71
CA ARG A 33 0.03 10.18 0.29
C ARG A 33 -0.82 8.99 -0.09
N LEU A 34 -1.73 9.20 -1.04
CA LEU A 34 -2.45 8.11 -1.70
C LEU A 34 -1.55 7.46 -2.75
N MET A 35 -1.76 6.17 -2.96
CA MET A 35 -1.22 5.43 -4.11
C MET A 35 -1.96 5.86 -5.38
N SER A 36 -1.26 5.85 -6.52
CA SER A 36 -1.94 5.83 -7.83
C SER A 36 -2.62 4.48 -8.04
N VAL A 37 -3.50 4.37 -9.03
CA VAL A 37 -4.18 3.11 -9.37
C VAL A 37 -3.18 2.02 -9.75
N GLU A 38 -2.12 2.37 -10.48
CA GLU A 38 -1.05 1.42 -10.85
C GLU A 38 -0.30 0.92 -9.60
N ALA A 39 -0.01 1.81 -8.65
CA ALA A 39 0.64 1.43 -7.41
C ALA A 39 -0.28 0.56 -6.53
N MET A 40 -1.59 0.84 -6.52
CA MET A 40 -2.58 -0.01 -5.83
C MET A 40 -2.65 -1.40 -6.45
N TYR A 41 -2.68 -1.50 -7.78
CA TYR A 41 -2.68 -2.78 -8.47
C TYR A 41 -1.42 -3.61 -8.16
N ALA A 42 -0.24 -2.99 -8.24
CA ALA A 42 1.01 -3.66 -7.88
C ALA A 42 1.03 -4.12 -6.41
N ALA A 43 0.53 -3.27 -5.50
CA ALA A 43 0.41 -3.62 -4.09
C ALA A 43 -0.54 -4.81 -3.87
N ALA A 44 -1.72 -4.79 -4.50
CA ALA A 44 -2.72 -5.84 -4.42
C ALA A 44 -2.17 -7.19 -4.90
N MET A 45 -1.45 -7.20 -6.03
CA MET A 45 -0.83 -8.40 -6.58
C MET A 45 0.26 -8.98 -5.67
N ILE A 46 1.14 -8.14 -5.12
CA ILE A 46 2.24 -8.60 -4.24
C ILE A 46 1.73 -9.04 -2.86
N LEU A 47 0.68 -8.40 -2.37
CA LEU A 47 0.13 -8.66 -1.05
C LEU A 47 -1.00 -9.68 -1.07
N GLU A 48 -1.41 -10.14 -2.26
CA GLU A 48 -2.50 -11.10 -2.47
C GLU A 48 -3.77 -10.65 -1.72
N ILE A 49 -4.20 -9.43 -2.03
CA ILE A 49 -5.41 -8.80 -1.49
C ILE A 49 -6.15 -8.08 -2.62
N HIS A 50 -7.37 -7.64 -2.36
CA HIS A 50 -8.08 -6.78 -3.28
C HIS A 50 -7.64 -5.32 -3.14
N MET A 51 -7.82 -4.50 -4.17
CA MET A 51 -7.38 -3.09 -4.15
C MET A 51 -8.15 -2.27 -3.11
N GLU A 52 -9.44 -2.58 -2.92
CA GLU A 52 -10.30 -1.98 -1.89
C GLU A 52 -9.83 -2.27 -0.46
N ASP A 53 -9.05 -3.34 -0.24
CA ASP A 53 -8.50 -3.65 1.07
C ASP A 53 -7.38 -2.67 1.50
N LEU A 54 -6.82 -1.90 0.55
CA LEU A 54 -5.74 -0.95 0.83
C LEU A 54 -6.20 0.29 1.61
N TYR A 55 -7.48 0.63 1.54
CA TYR A 55 -8.03 1.84 2.14
C TYR A 55 -9.34 1.55 2.87
N GLN A 56 -9.60 2.29 3.94
CA GLN A 56 -10.88 2.24 4.63
C GLN A 56 -11.82 3.29 4.05
N TRP A 57 -13.05 2.88 3.76
CA TRP A 57 -14.12 3.81 3.42
C TRP A 57 -14.44 4.68 4.63
N ARG A 58 -14.31 6.00 4.48
CA ARG A 58 -14.87 6.97 5.41
C ARG A 58 -16.21 7.44 4.87
N LEU A 59 -17.28 6.98 5.49
CA LEU A 59 -18.61 7.55 5.29
C LEU A 59 -18.67 8.81 6.15
N SER A 60 -18.66 9.98 5.53
CA SER A 60 -19.06 11.24 6.18
C SER A 60 -20.48 11.57 5.75
N ALA A 61 -21.35 11.84 6.72
CA ALA A 61 -22.58 12.57 6.47
C ALA A 61 -22.22 14.06 6.52
N ASP A 62 -22.49 14.78 5.45
CA ASP A 62 -22.48 16.25 5.46
C ASP A 62 -23.66 16.78 6.28
#